data_AF-A0AA86GS97-F1
#
_entry.id   AF-A0AA86GS97-F1
#
_cell.length_a   1.000
_cell.length_b   1.000
_cell.length_c   1.000
_cell.angle_alpha   90.00
_cell.angle_beta   90.00
_cell.angle_gamma   90.00
#
_symmetry.space_group_name_H-M   'P 1'
#
loop_
_entity.id
_entity.type
_entity.pdbx_description
1 polymer ?
#
loop_
_entity_poly.entity_id
_entity_poly.type
_entity_poly.pdbx_seq_one_letter_code
_entity_poly.pdbx_strand_id
1 'polypeptide(L)'
;MAGAAAQTSEQELDLEAIRARAKVEASEAEALAASARARAEAVLSQANDSAAEAQAHGKRYTEQAARSARPESEDVFDFDKMVADAGTMASEGLGEAPRFIAFASLSMPPAALRAMADDVARAGGVVVLRGLPGGSAKTLTAALAKVAEDGGKLDAVGIDPRLFRAFGIETVPTYVVTSSDFDLCDGFDCRTQVPPHDRMSGNVSVSYALETFAQGGGPGALLASQHLARLQRSDP
;
A
#
# COMPACT_ATOMS: atom_id res chain seq x y z
N MET A 1 -64.44 -33.63 -41.33
CA MET A 1 -64.18 -32.60 -42.36
C MET A 1 -64.74 -31.29 -41.80
N ALA A 2 -64.04 -30.17 -41.64
CA ALA A 2 -62.81 -29.67 -42.22
C ALA A 2 -62.04 -28.80 -41.19
N GLY A 3 -60.72 -28.69 -41.35
CA GLY A 3 -59.86 -27.86 -40.53
C GLY A 3 -59.92 -26.38 -40.92
N ALA A 4 -59.72 -25.50 -39.95
CA ALA A 4 -59.48 -24.08 -40.16
C ALA A 4 -57.97 -23.82 -40.15
N ALA A 5 -57.46 -23.27 -41.25
CA ALA A 5 -56.05 -23.06 -41.53
C ALA A 5 -55.43 -21.94 -40.67
N ALA A 6 -54.21 -22.17 -40.20
CA ALA A 6 -53.35 -21.13 -39.64
C ALA A 6 -52.97 -20.14 -40.75
N GLN A 7 -53.28 -18.86 -40.56
CA GLN A 7 -52.76 -17.79 -41.40
C GLN A 7 -51.33 -17.48 -40.96
N THR A 8 -50.35 -18.13 -41.59
CA THR A 8 -48.96 -17.67 -41.58
C THR A 8 -48.82 -16.59 -42.64
N SER A 9 -48.91 -15.32 -42.24
CA SER A 9 -48.46 -14.21 -43.08
C SER A 9 -46.94 -14.34 -43.22
N GLU A 10 -46.48 -14.82 -44.37
CA GLU A 10 -45.07 -14.79 -44.75
C GLU A 10 -44.67 -13.31 -44.87
N GLN A 11 -44.04 -12.78 -43.83
CA GLN A 11 -43.34 -11.51 -43.93
C GLN A 11 -42.16 -11.76 -44.87
N GLU A 12 -42.27 -11.29 -46.10
CA GLU A 12 -41.19 -11.33 -47.08
C GLU A 12 -39.99 -10.59 -46.48
N LEU A 13 -39.00 -11.38 -46.01
CA LEU A 13 -37.81 -10.88 -45.34
C LEU A 13 -36.94 -10.18 -46.39
N ASP A 14 -36.95 -8.85 -46.37
CA ASP A 14 -36.11 -8.03 -47.23
C ASP A 14 -34.64 -8.10 -46.77
N LEU A 15 -33.93 -9.10 -47.31
CA LEU A 15 -32.52 -9.36 -47.04
C LEU A 15 -31.61 -8.19 -47.46
N GLU A 16 -32.04 -7.37 -48.43
CA GLU A 16 -31.28 -6.23 -48.91
C GLU A 16 -31.36 -5.07 -47.92
N ALA A 17 -32.56 -4.77 -47.42
CA ALA A 17 -32.75 -3.79 -46.35
C ALA A 17 -32.04 -4.20 -45.05
N ILE A 18 -32.03 -5.49 -44.69
CA ILE A 18 -31.32 -5.99 -43.51
C ILE A 18 -29.80 -5.83 -43.68
N ARG A 19 -29.24 -6.18 -44.85
CA ARG A 19 -27.81 -5.97 -45.12
C ARG A 19 -27.42 -4.51 -45.14
N ALA A 20 -28.27 -3.64 -45.68
CA ALA A 20 -28.04 -2.20 -45.69
C ALA A 20 -27.98 -1.64 -44.26
N ARG A 21 -28.91 -2.04 -43.39
CA ARG A 21 -28.92 -1.65 -41.97
C ARG A 21 -27.72 -2.20 -41.19
N ALA A 22 -27.40 -3.48 -41.37
CA ALA A 22 -26.23 -4.09 -40.73
C ALA A 22 -24.92 -3.39 -41.10
N LYS A 23 -24.80 -2.89 -42.35
CA LYS A 23 -23.65 -2.11 -42.79
C LYS A 23 -23.56 -0.74 -42.11
N VAL A 24 -24.70 -0.08 -41.91
CA VAL A 24 -24.77 1.20 -41.17
C VAL A 24 -24.43 0.97 -39.70
N GLU A 25 -25.03 -0.02 -39.05
CA GLU A 25 -24.77 -0.35 -37.65
C GLU A 25 -23.29 -0.75 -37.41
N ALA A 26 -22.68 -1.51 -38.33
CA ALA A 26 -21.26 -1.83 -38.27
C ALA A 26 -20.39 -0.56 -38.34
N SER A 27 -20.72 0.38 -39.24
CA SER A 27 -19.99 1.65 -39.36
C SER A 27 -20.15 2.56 -38.13
N GLU A 28 -21.31 2.54 -37.48
CA GLU A 28 -21.56 3.28 -36.24
C GLU A 28 -20.81 2.66 -35.05
N ALA A 29 -20.77 1.33 -34.96
CA ALA A 29 -20.01 0.62 -33.95
C ALA A 29 -18.49 0.88 -34.09
N GLU A 30 -17.98 0.91 -35.33
CA GLU A 30 -16.59 1.27 -35.62
C GLU A 30 -16.29 2.72 -35.23
N ALA A 31 -17.17 3.66 -35.55
CA ALA A 31 -17.03 5.07 -35.16
C ALA A 31 -17.03 5.25 -33.63
N LEU A 32 -17.92 4.55 -32.93
CA LEU A 32 -17.96 4.55 -31.47
C LEU A 32 -16.67 3.97 -30.87
N ALA A 33 -16.20 2.82 -31.38
CA ALA A 33 -14.97 2.20 -30.93
C ALA A 33 -13.74 3.09 -31.16
N ALA A 34 -13.68 3.79 -32.30
CA ALA A 34 -12.64 4.77 -32.58
C ALA A 34 -12.68 5.94 -31.58
N SER A 35 -13.88 6.47 -31.28
CA SER A 35 -14.05 7.55 -30.29
C SER A 35 -13.67 7.12 -28.87
N ALA A 36 -13.97 5.88 -28.49
CA ALA A 36 -13.63 5.32 -27.18
C ALA A 36 -12.12 5.17 -27.02
N ARG A 37 -11.42 4.68 -28.06
CA ARG A 37 -9.95 4.58 -28.07
C ARG A 37 -9.29 5.95 -27.97
N ALA A 38 -9.73 6.92 -28.77
CA ALA A 38 -9.19 8.28 -28.72
C ALA A 38 -9.37 8.94 -27.35
N ARG A 39 -10.52 8.72 -26.69
CA ARG A 39 -10.74 9.19 -25.31
C ARG A 39 -9.87 8.46 -24.29
N ALA A 40 -9.71 7.15 -24.42
CA ALA A 40 -8.84 6.37 -23.53
C ALA A 40 -7.37 6.84 -23.64
N GLU A 41 -6.88 7.05 -24.86
CA GLU A 41 -5.54 7.60 -25.12
C GLU A 41 -5.38 9.00 -24.52
N ALA A 42 -6.38 9.88 -24.67
CA ALA A 42 -6.34 11.22 -24.08
C ALA A 42 -6.31 11.18 -22.54
N VAL A 43 -7.09 10.30 -21.91
CA VAL A 43 -7.10 10.11 -20.46
C VAL A 43 -5.76 9.53 -19.98
N LEU A 44 -5.20 8.55 -20.69
CA LEU A 44 -3.89 7.99 -20.37
C LEU A 44 -2.76 9.02 -20.48
N SER A 45 -2.79 9.86 -21.53
CA SER A 45 -1.83 10.96 -21.68
C SER A 45 -1.96 11.94 -20.51
N GLN A 46 -3.18 12.38 -20.19
CA GLN A 46 -3.42 13.31 -19.10
C GLN A 46 -3.00 12.72 -17.73
N ALA A 47 -3.21 11.42 -17.51
CA ALA A 47 -2.76 10.72 -16.31
C ALA A 47 -1.22 10.68 -16.23
N ASN A 48 -0.53 10.41 -17.34
CA ASN A 48 0.94 10.42 -17.39
C ASN A 48 1.51 11.83 -17.17
N ASP A 49 0.90 12.84 -17.80
CA ASP A 49 1.33 14.24 -17.67
C ASP A 49 1.16 14.74 -16.23
N SER A 50 -0.01 14.46 -15.62
CA SER A 50 -0.26 14.80 -14.21
C SER A 50 0.66 14.05 -13.24
N ALA A 51 0.98 12.78 -13.51
CA ALA A 51 1.96 12.03 -12.72
C ALA A 51 3.37 12.62 -12.85
N ALA A 52 3.78 13.00 -14.06
CA ALA A 52 5.08 13.63 -14.31
C ALA A 52 5.18 15.01 -13.64
N GLU A 53 4.12 15.81 -13.71
CA GLU A 53 4.02 17.09 -13.01
C GLU A 53 4.09 16.89 -11.49
N ALA A 54 3.33 15.95 -10.94
CA ALA A 54 3.36 15.64 -9.50
C ALA A 54 4.77 15.23 -9.04
N GLN A 55 5.46 14.38 -9.79
CA GLN A 55 6.85 14.02 -9.51
C GLN A 55 7.79 15.21 -9.60
N ALA A 56 7.63 16.09 -10.60
CA ALA A 56 8.43 17.31 -10.73
C ALA A 56 8.19 18.28 -9.58
N HIS A 57 6.93 18.44 -9.14
CA HIS A 57 6.57 19.22 -7.96
C HIS A 57 7.17 18.64 -6.68
N GLY A 58 7.10 17.32 -6.50
CA GLY A 58 7.75 16.61 -5.40
C GLY A 58 9.26 16.87 -5.36
N LYS A 59 9.96 16.67 -6.49
CA LYS A 59 11.41 16.92 -6.61
C LYS A 59 11.78 18.36 -6.28
N ARG A 60 11.05 19.33 -6.82
CA ARG A 60 11.28 20.77 -6.53
C ARG A 60 11.07 21.07 -5.05
N TYR A 61 10.03 20.50 -4.45
CA TYR A 61 9.74 20.70 -3.03
C TYR A 61 10.82 20.07 -2.14
N THR A 62 11.27 18.84 -2.43
CA THR A 62 12.36 18.19 -1.69
C THR A 62 13.69 18.92 -1.86
N GLU A 63 14.01 19.40 -3.07
CA GLU A 63 15.20 20.23 -3.30
C GLU A 63 15.12 21.56 -2.54
N GLN A 64 13.94 22.17 -2.50
CA GLN A 64 13.73 23.43 -1.79
C GLN A 64 13.79 23.23 -0.27
N ALA A 65 13.21 22.14 0.24
CA ALA A 65 13.31 21.71 1.63
C ALA A 65 14.77 21.46 2.04
N ALA A 66 15.55 20.74 1.21
CA ALA A 66 16.97 20.51 1.44
C ALA A 66 17.81 21.80 1.43
N ARG A 67 17.41 22.82 0.65
CA ARG A 67 18.07 24.14 0.64
C ARG A 67 17.69 25.02 1.83
N SER A 68 16.51 24.82 2.40
CA SER A 68 16.04 25.51 3.62
C SER A 68 16.39 24.76 4.90
N ALA A 69 16.92 23.54 4.80
CA ALA A 69 17.41 22.77 5.93
C ALA A 69 18.48 23.57 6.67
N ARG A 70 18.20 23.91 7.93
CA ARG A 70 19.20 24.48 8.85
C ARG A 70 20.18 23.38 9.24
N PRO A 71 21.45 23.69 9.54
CA PRO A 71 22.38 22.68 10.03
C PRO A 71 21.81 22.03 11.30
N GLU A 72 21.93 20.70 11.35
CA GLU A 72 21.45 19.76 12.38
C GLU A 72 20.97 20.46 13.66
N SER A 73 19.66 20.53 13.87
CA SER A 73 19.18 20.67 15.24
C SER A 73 19.35 19.31 15.92
N GLU A 74 19.86 19.30 17.15
CA GLU A 74 19.83 18.13 18.06
C GLU A 74 18.39 17.77 18.49
N ASP A 75 17.40 18.11 17.66
CA ASP A 75 16.01 17.78 17.92
C ASP A 75 15.79 16.31 17.61
N VAL A 76 15.20 15.60 18.58
CA VAL A 76 14.84 14.17 18.49
C VAL A 76 13.86 13.91 17.33
N PHE A 77 13.21 14.94 16.80
CA PHE A 77 12.28 14.88 15.67
C PHE A 77 12.60 15.96 14.63
N ASP A 78 13.23 15.54 13.54
CA ASP A 78 13.50 16.39 12.37
C ASP A 78 12.37 16.23 11.35
N PHE A 79 11.41 17.16 11.38
CA PHE A 79 10.29 17.18 10.46
C PHE A 79 10.72 17.41 9.01
N ASP A 80 11.80 18.17 8.78
CA ASP A 80 12.28 18.45 7.43
C ASP A 80 12.90 17.18 6.83
N LYS A 81 13.63 16.41 7.64
CA LYS A 81 14.11 15.07 7.29
C LYS A 81 12.97 14.09 7.07
N MET A 82 11.95 14.06 7.93
CA MET A 82 10.79 13.18 7.75
C MET A 82 10.03 13.49 6.47
N VAL A 83 9.91 14.76 6.09
CA VAL A 83 9.25 15.18 4.85
C VAL A 83 10.10 14.83 3.63
N ALA A 84 11.43 14.96 3.73
CA ALA A 84 12.35 14.49 2.70
C ALA A 84 12.29 12.96 2.53
N ASP A 85 12.27 12.22 3.64
CA ASP A 85 12.17 10.75 3.66
C ASP A 85 10.78 10.26 3.21
N ALA A 86 9.71 10.99 3.52
CA ALA A 86 8.38 10.72 2.97
C ALA A 86 8.33 10.98 1.45
N GLY A 87 9.06 11.97 0.96
CA GLY A 87 9.22 12.25 -0.47
C GLY A 87 10.02 11.17 -1.20
N THR A 88 11.08 10.63 -0.58
CA THR A 88 11.83 9.50 -1.15
C THR A 88 10.99 8.22 -1.13
N MET A 89 10.30 7.91 -0.04
CA MET A 89 9.34 6.81 0.03
C MET A 89 8.19 6.96 -0.98
N ALA A 90 7.70 8.18 -1.18
CA ALA A 90 6.69 8.45 -2.20
C ALA A 90 7.24 8.24 -3.63
N SER A 91 8.52 8.55 -3.85
CA SER A 91 9.20 8.32 -5.13
C SER A 91 9.61 6.86 -5.37
N GLU A 92 9.70 6.06 -4.31
CA GLU A 92 9.92 4.61 -4.36
C GLU A 92 8.62 3.80 -4.51
N GLY A 93 7.48 4.45 -4.70
CA GLY A 93 6.22 3.80 -5.09
C GLY A 93 5.13 3.93 -4.04
N LEU A 94 4.29 4.96 -4.19
CA LEU A 94 3.03 5.13 -3.44
C LEU A 94 1.96 4.03 -3.69
N GLY A 95 2.35 2.85 -4.18
CA GLY A 95 1.51 1.66 -4.33
C GLY A 95 2.04 0.43 -3.60
N GLU A 96 3.30 0.38 -3.18
CA GLU A 96 3.88 -0.85 -2.64
C GLU A 96 3.85 -0.83 -1.09
N ALA A 97 2.94 -1.60 -0.50
CA ALA A 97 2.93 -1.79 0.94
C ALA A 97 4.15 -2.64 1.40
N PRO A 98 4.77 -2.29 2.54
CA PRO A 98 5.99 -2.95 3.00
C PRO A 98 5.81 -4.46 3.22
N ARG A 99 6.79 -5.24 2.78
CA ARG A 99 6.76 -6.71 2.84
C ARG A 99 6.97 -7.31 4.23
N PHE A 100 7.54 -6.55 5.16
CA PHE A 100 7.64 -6.92 6.57
C PHE A 100 7.05 -5.82 7.46
N ILE A 101 6.01 -6.19 8.21
CA ILE A 101 5.18 -5.26 8.98
C ILE A 101 5.06 -5.77 10.41
N ALA A 102 5.38 -4.92 11.38
CA ALA A 102 5.16 -5.16 12.79
C ALA A 102 4.03 -4.27 13.31
N PHE A 103 2.98 -4.88 13.86
CA PHE A 103 1.83 -4.18 14.42
C PHE A 103 2.04 -3.96 15.91
N ALA A 104 1.98 -2.70 16.33
CA ALA A 104 2.26 -2.29 17.69
C ALA A 104 1.16 -1.38 18.29
N SER A 105 1.25 -1.14 19.59
CA SER A 105 0.44 -0.17 20.32
C SER A 105 1.25 0.49 21.42
N LEU A 106 0.94 1.74 21.72
CA LEU A 106 1.52 2.47 22.85
C LEU A 106 1.10 1.92 24.23
N SER A 107 0.14 0.98 24.25
CA SER A 107 -0.17 0.21 25.46
C SER A 107 0.88 -0.86 25.79
N MET A 108 1.77 -1.17 24.85
CA MET A 108 2.92 -2.04 25.11
C MET A 108 3.93 -1.34 26.03
N PRO A 109 4.74 -2.10 26.80
CA PRO A 109 5.82 -1.53 27.59
C PRO A 109 6.80 -0.73 26.70
N PRO A 110 7.25 0.47 27.13
CA PRO A 110 8.15 1.32 26.32
C PRO A 110 9.41 0.60 25.83
N ALA A 111 10.05 -0.20 26.69
CA ALA A 111 11.24 -0.97 26.33
C ALA A 111 10.97 -2.01 25.23
N ALA A 112 9.81 -2.67 25.25
CA ALA A 112 9.43 -3.65 24.24
C ALA A 112 9.09 -2.98 22.90
N LEU A 113 8.40 -1.84 22.94
CA LEU A 113 8.10 -1.06 21.74
C LEU A 113 9.38 -0.54 21.09
N ARG A 114 10.34 -0.06 21.89
CA ARG A 114 11.65 0.37 21.41
C ARG A 114 12.42 -0.77 20.75
N ALA A 115 12.60 -1.89 21.45
CA ALA A 115 13.31 -3.05 20.93
C ALA A 115 12.69 -3.54 19.61
N MET A 116 11.36 -3.60 19.54
CA MET A 116 10.67 -3.90 18.30
C MET A 116 10.98 -2.89 17.19
N ALA A 117 10.89 -1.59 17.47
CA ALA A 117 11.14 -0.55 16.46
C ALA A 117 12.57 -0.60 15.92
N ASP A 118 13.56 -0.74 16.81
CA ASP A 118 14.97 -0.85 16.44
C ASP A 118 15.22 -2.11 15.60
N ASP A 119 14.70 -3.27 16.01
CA ASP A 119 14.90 -4.53 15.30
C ASP A 119 14.19 -4.56 13.94
N VAL A 120 12.96 -4.02 13.88
CA VAL A 120 12.20 -3.95 12.62
C VAL A 120 12.88 -3.00 11.63
N ALA A 121 13.38 -1.86 12.10
CA ALA A 121 14.17 -0.94 11.28
C ALA A 121 15.43 -1.61 10.73
N ARG A 122 16.19 -2.34 11.56
CA ARG A 122 17.38 -3.10 11.12
C ARG A 122 17.04 -4.23 10.14
N ALA A 123 15.89 -4.86 10.31
CA ALA A 123 15.39 -5.87 9.37
C ALA A 123 14.89 -5.26 8.04
N GLY A 124 14.74 -3.93 7.95
CA GLY A 124 14.18 -3.24 6.79
C GLY A 124 12.67 -3.40 6.64
N GLY A 125 11.96 -3.56 7.75
CA GLY A 125 10.50 -3.52 7.81
C GLY A 125 10.00 -2.21 8.41
N VAL A 126 8.68 -2.13 8.63
CA VAL A 126 8.04 -0.98 9.28
C VAL A 126 7.23 -1.40 10.50
N VAL A 127 7.19 -0.54 11.51
CA VAL A 127 6.27 -0.67 12.65
C VAL A 127 5.05 0.19 12.39
N VAL A 128 3.86 -0.35 12.61
CA VAL A 128 2.60 0.34 12.34
C VAL A 128 1.75 0.40 13.59
N LEU A 129 1.28 1.60 13.90
CA LEU A 129 0.30 1.89 14.93
C LEU A 129 -1.09 2.05 14.30
N ARG A 130 -2.12 1.58 15.02
CA ARG A 130 -3.51 1.64 14.53
C ARG A 130 -4.01 3.06 14.37
N GLY A 131 -3.56 3.98 15.21
CA GLY A 131 -4.07 5.34 15.25
C GLY A 131 -3.43 6.18 16.33
N LEU A 132 -3.96 7.38 16.49
CA LEU A 132 -3.53 8.32 17.51
C LEU A 132 -4.10 7.92 18.88
N PRO A 133 -3.28 7.82 19.94
CA PRO A 133 -3.76 7.65 21.30
C PRO A 133 -4.67 8.82 21.68
N GLY A 134 -5.92 8.52 22.06
CA GLY A 134 -6.92 9.54 22.40
C GLY A 134 -7.22 10.56 21.28
N GLY A 135 -6.90 10.24 20.02
CA GLY A 135 -7.10 11.15 18.89
C GLY A 135 -6.09 12.33 18.82
N SER A 136 -5.00 12.28 19.57
CA SER A 136 -4.07 13.41 19.71
C SER A 136 -2.67 13.08 19.16
N ALA A 137 -2.26 13.80 18.11
CA ALA A 137 -0.89 13.78 17.59
C ALA A 137 0.14 14.16 18.67
N LYS A 138 -0.15 15.18 19.49
CA LYS A 138 0.73 15.60 20.58
C LYS A 138 0.98 14.48 21.61
N THR A 139 -0.06 13.70 21.91
CA THR A 139 0.03 12.58 22.85
C THR A 139 0.86 11.45 22.26
N LEU A 140 0.71 11.18 20.95
CA LEU A 140 1.57 10.24 20.23
C LEU A 140 3.02 10.68 20.29
N THR A 141 3.33 11.91 19.88
CA THR A 141 4.71 12.44 19.86
C THR A 141 5.33 12.37 21.24
N ALA A 142 4.60 12.76 22.30
CA ALA A 142 5.10 12.68 23.67
C ALA A 142 5.34 11.24 24.14
N ALA A 143 4.50 10.28 23.73
CA ALA A 143 4.69 8.87 24.06
C ALA A 143 5.88 8.27 23.32
N LEU A 144 6.05 8.59 22.02
CA LEU A 144 7.18 8.16 21.22
C LEU A 144 8.49 8.81 21.68
N ALA A 145 8.47 10.08 22.08
CA ALA A 145 9.64 10.76 22.64
C ALA A 145 10.20 10.00 23.86
N LYS A 146 9.33 9.59 24.79
CA LYS A 146 9.72 8.78 25.96
C LYS A 146 10.29 7.41 25.60
N VAL A 147 9.93 6.87 24.45
CA VAL A 147 10.45 5.60 23.93
C VAL A 147 11.82 5.81 23.25
N ALA A 148 12.03 7.01 22.68
CA ALA A 148 13.25 7.40 21.98
C ALA A 148 14.38 7.90 22.92
N GLU A 149 14.07 8.31 24.16
CA GLU A 149 14.96 9.03 25.10
C GLU A 149 16.41 8.51 25.23
N ASP A 150 16.70 7.23 24.98
CA ASP A 150 18.07 6.69 24.95
C ASP A 150 18.75 6.76 23.55
N GLY A 151 18.52 7.82 22.76
CA GLY A 151 19.19 8.04 21.47
C GLY A 151 18.76 7.11 20.32
N GLY A 152 17.55 6.54 20.41
CA GLY A 152 17.00 5.63 19.40
C GLY A 152 16.13 6.39 18.39
N LYS A 153 16.30 6.11 17.10
CA LYS A 153 15.48 6.71 16.04
C LYS A 153 14.25 5.84 15.78
N LEU A 154 13.07 6.41 15.94
CA LEU A 154 11.78 5.73 15.67
C LEU A 154 11.30 6.00 14.23
N ASP A 155 12.23 6.12 13.29
CA ASP A 155 11.97 6.49 11.89
C ASP A 155 11.11 5.43 11.18
N ALA A 156 11.13 4.19 11.66
CA ALA A 156 10.34 3.09 11.12
C ALA A 156 8.90 3.01 11.66
N VAL A 157 8.46 3.92 12.54
CA VAL A 157 7.12 3.89 13.15
C VAL A 157 6.14 4.77 12.36
N GLY A 158 5.19 4.13 11.68
CA GLY A 158 4.09 4.78 10.96
C GLY A 158 2.73 4.58 11.63
N ILE A 159 1.73 5.34 11.17
CA ILE A 159 0.32 5.16 11.54
C ILE A 159 -0.45 4.75 10.28
N ASP A 160 -0.97 3.53 10.25
CA ASP A 160 -1.86 3.10 9.16
C ASP A 160 -2.97 2.17 9.69
N PRO A 161 -4.18 2.69 9.97
CA PRO A 161 -5.33 1.86 10.35
C PRO A 161 -5.77 0.91 9.24
N ARG A 162 -5.44 1.16 7.97
CA ARG A 162 -5.84 0.31 6.83
C ARG A 162 -5.09 -1.01 6.88
N LEU A 163 -3.80 -1.01 7.24
CA LEU A 163 -3.02 -2.24 7.43
C LEU A 163 -3.62 -3.12 8.55
N PHE A 164 -4.03 -2.52 9.67
CA PHE A 164 -4.70 -3.28 10.75
C PHE A 164 -5.99 -3.94 10.27
N ARG A 165 -6.78 -3.25 9.44
CA ARG A 165 -8.01 -3.81 8.86
C ARG A 165 -7.71 -4.88 7.81
N ALA A 166 -6.73 -4.64 6.94
CA ALA A 166 -6.36 -5.54 5.86
C ALA A 166 -5.93 -6.92 6.38
N PHE A 167 -5.13 -6.95 7.45
CA PHE A 167 -4.64 -8.19 8.06
C PHE A 167 -5.50 -8.69 9.26
N GLY A 168 -6.59 -8.00 9.58
CA GLY A 168 -7.48 -8.38 10.70
C GLY A 168 -6.74 -8.46 12.05
N ILE A 169 -5.89 -7.47 12.34
CA ILE A 169 -5.04 -7.47 13.53
C ILE A 169 -5.78 -6.88 14.72
N GLU A 170 -6.19 -7.75 15.64
CA GLU A 170 -6.87 -7.36 16.88
C GLU A 170 -5.91 -7.23 18.05
N THR A 171 -4.89 -8.09 18.10
CA THR A 171 -3.90 -8.18 19.17
C THR A 171 -2.53 -7.70 18.71
N VAL A 172 -1.79 -7.05 19.60
CA VAL A 172 -0.41 -6.63 19.40
C VAL A 172 0.46 -7.07 20.58
N PRO A 173 1.75 -7.33 20.40
CA PRO A 173 2.50 -7.28 19.14
C PRO A 173 2.10 -8.41 18.16
N THR A 174 2.08 -8.08 16.86
CA THR A 174 1.90 -9.05 15.77
C THR A 174 2.86 -8.75 14.63
N TYR A 175 3.53 -9.75 14.09
CA TYR A 175 4.42 -9.67 12.94
C TYR A 175 3.78 -10.31 11.73
N VAL A 176 3.92 -9.67 10.57
CA VAL A 176 3.43 -10.15 9.28
C VAL A 176 4.53 -10.03 8.23
N VAL A 177 4.75 -11.10 7.47
CA VAL A 177 5.58 -11.07 6.26
C VAL A 177 4.75 -11.50 5.07
N THR A 178 4.63 -10.65 4.07
CA THR A 178 3.89 -10.97 2.83
C THR A 178 4.79 -11.66 1.82
N SER A 179 4.22 -12.42 0.89
CA SER A 179 4.96 -13.07 -0.21
C SER A 179 5.31 -12.10 -1.35
N SER A 180 4.61 -10.97 -1.44
CA SER A 180 4.77 -9.95 -2.48
C SER A 180 4.32 -8.58 -1.96
N ASP A 181 4.64 -7.54 -2.72
CA ASP A 181 4.07 -6.21 -2.52
C ASP A 181 2.55 -6.23 -2.86
N PHE A 182 1.82 -5.26 -2.31
CA PHE A 182 0.37 -5.14 -2.50
C PHE A 182 -0.11 -3.70 -2.29
N ASP A 183 -1.19 -3.34 -2.99
CA ASP A 183 -1.82 -2.03 -2.85
C ASP A 183 -2.89 -2.02 -1.76
N LEU A 184 -2.84 -1.00 -0.90
CA LEU A 184 -3.90 -0.72 0.07
C LEU A 184 -4.97 0.13 -0.58
N CYS A 185 -6.19 -0.39 -0.68
CA CYS A 185 -7.29 0.42 -1.17
C CYS A 185 -7.77 1.46 -0.15
N ASP A 186 -8.25 2.57 -0.69
CA ASP A 186 -8.65 3.79 0.00
C ASP A 186 -10.15 4.05 -0.17
N GLY A 187 -10.97 3.14 0.36
CA GLY A 187 -12.43 3.29 0.40
C GLY A 187 -13.02 2.73 1.69
N PHE A 188 -14.12 3.32 2.16
CA PHE A 188 -14.82 2.84 3.37
C PHE A 188 -15.34 1.40 3.21
N ASP A 189 -15.77 1.04 1.99
CA ASP A 189 -16.29 -0.30 1.66
C ASP A 189 -15.26 -1.19 0.96
N CYS A 190 -14.01 -0.72 0.79
CA CYS A 190 -13.01 -1.51 0.11
C CYS A 190 -12.33 -2.51 1.06
N ARG A 191 -12.25 -3.77 0.61
CA ARG A 191 -11.46 -4.81 1.25
C ARG A 191 -10.16 -5.00 0.47
N THR A 192 -9.04 -4.67 1.10
CA THR A 192 -7.71 -4.99 0.58
C THR A 192 -7.60 -6.50 0.39
N GLN A 193 -7.24 -6.94 -0.82
CA GLN A 193 -6.81 -8.32 -1.03
C GLN A 193 -5.35 -8.42 -0.58
N VAL A 194 -5.14 -9.01 0.58
CA VAL A 194 -3.79 -9.26 1.08
C VAL A 194 -3.18 -10.47 0.38
N PRO A 195 -1.90 -10.39 -0.03
CA PRO A 195 -1.20 -11.54 -0.62
C PRO A 195 -1.05 -12.66 0.43
N PRO A 196 -0.71 -13.88 -0.01
CA PRO A 196 -0.26 -14.94 0.90
C PRO A 196 0.80 -14.41 1.86
N HIS A 197 0.65 -14.70 3.15
CA HIS A 197 1.52 -14.13 4.18
C HIS A 197 1.65 -15.06 5.37
N ASP A 198 2.72 -14.87 6.11
CA ASP A 198 2.93 -15.47 7.43
C ASP A 198 2.58 -14.45 8.51
N ARG A 199 2.02 -14.94 9.63
CA ARG A 199 1.64 -14.10 10.77
C ARG A 199 2.02 -14.77 12.08
N MET A 200 2.55 -13.99 13.02
CA MET A 200 2.84 -14.41 14.38
C MET A 200 2.41 -13.34 15.37
N SER A 201 1.53 -13.71 16.29
CA SER A 201 1.07 -12.83 17.37
C SER A 201 1.60 -13.33 18.72
N GLY A 202 2.01 -12.40 19.58
CA GLY A 202 2.52 -12.71 20.92
C GLY A 202 3.82 -11.97 21.23
N ASN A 203 4.17 -11.92 22.52
CA ASN A 203 5.37 -11.23 23.01
C ASN A 203 6.65 -12.01 22.66
N VAL A 204 7.03 -11.97 21.39
CA VAL A 204 8.21 -12.62 20.81
C VAL A 204 9.13 -11.56 20.20
N SER A 205 10.42 -11.88 20.05
CA SER A 205 11.36 -10.99 19.37
C SER A 205 11.17 -11.03 17.84
N VAL A 206 11.66 -9.98 17.17
CA VAL A 206 11.68 -9.90 15.71
C VAL A 206 12.49 -11.04 15.10
N SER A 207 13.68 -11.30 15.66
CA SER A 207 14.54 -12.40 15.21
C SER A 207 13.82 -13.74 15.28
N TYR A 208 13.11 -14.01 16.37
CA TYR A 208 12.36 -15.26 16.54
C TYR A 208 11.20 -15.38 15.54
N ALA A 209 10.45 -14.30 15.32
CA ALA A 209 9.37 -14.30 14.34
C ALA A 209 9.89 -14.57 12.92
N LEU A 210 10.95 -13.86 12.50
CA LEU A 210 11.56 -14.02 11.19
C LEU A 210 12.20 -15.39 10.99
N GLU A 211 12.89 -15.93 12.01
CA GLU A 211 13.45 -17.28 11.99
C GLU A 211 12.36 -18.33 11.85
N THR A 212 11.27 -18.20 12.62
CA THR A 212 10.15 -19.13 12.54
C THR A 212 9.48 -19.10 11.17
N PHE A 213 9.28 -17.91 10.58
CA PHE A 213 8.73 -17.79 9.23
C PHE A 213 9.67 -18.39 8.18
N ALA A 214 10.98 -18.12 8.27
CA ALA A 214 11.97 -18.64 7.34
C ALA A 214 12.05 -20.18 7.37
N GLN A 215 11.97 -20.78 8.57
CA GLN A 215 12.03 -22.23 8.76
C GLN A 215 10.69 -22.93 8.48
N GLY A 216 9.57 -22.23 8.68
CA GLY A 216 8.22 -22.78 8.55
C GLY A 216 7.81 -23.11 7.11
N GLY A 217 8.53 -22.63 6.10
CA GLY A 217 8.22 -22.88 4.69
C GLY A 217 6.89 -22.28 4.21
N GLY A 218 6.38 -21.28 4.95
CA GLY A 218 5.16 -20.55 4.62
C GLY A 218 5.33 -19.57 3.45
N PRO A 219 4.26 -18.89 3.02
CA PRO A 219 4.29 -18.04 1.83
C PRO A 219 5.27 -16.86 1.93
N GLY A 220 5.52 -16.36 3.13
CA GLY A 220 6.48 -15.28 3.41
C GLY A 220 7.90 -15.77 3.73
N ALA A 221 8.16 -17.09 3.78
CA ALA A 221 9.43 -17.65 4.26
C ALA A 221 10.66 -17.11 3.53
N LEU A 222 10.60 -16.97 2.20
CA LEU A 222 11.69 -16.42 1.41
C LEU A 222 12.01 -14.98 1.82
N LEU A 223 10.99 -14.13 1.93
CA LEU A 223 11.17 -12.73 2.34
C LEU A 223 11.59 -12.63 3.81
N ALA A 224 11.04 -13.48 4.67
CA ALA A 224 11.45 -13.56 6.07
C ALA A 224 12.95 -13.89 6.20
N SER A 225 13.47 -14.82 5.39
CA SER A 225 14.91 -15.13 5.37
C SER A 225 15.77 -13.94 4.95
N GLN A 226 15.28 -13.11 4.02
CA GLN A 226 15.98 -11.90 3.58
C GLN A 226 16.00 -10.83 4.69
N HIS A 227 14.86 -10.62 5.36
CA HIS A 227 14.75 -9.71 6.49
C HIS A 227 15.59 -10.19 7.69
N LEU A 228 15.61 -11.49 7.97
CA LEU A 228 16.46 -12.09 9.01
C LEU A 228 17.95 -11.87 8.71
N ALA A 229 18.37 -12.10 7.47
CA ALA A 229 19.75 -11.87 7.06
C ALA A 229 20.16 -10.40 7.10
N ARG A 230 19.22 -9.44 6.96
CA ARG A 230 19.48 -8.01 7.18
C ARG A 230 19.66 -7.70 8.67
N LEU A 231 18.76 -8.23 9.51
CA LEU A 231 18.81 -8.06 10.95
C LEU A 231 20.14 -8.57 11.54
N GLN A 232 20.55 -9.78 11.16
CA GLN A 232 21.78 -10.43 11.64
C GLN A 232 23.06 -9.72 11.16
N ARG A 233 23.05 -9.10 9.98
CA ARG A 233 24.20 -8.30 9.49
C ARG A 233 24.34 -6.97 10.20
N SER A 234 23.29 -6.53 10.88
CA SER A 234 23.24 -5.26 11.59
C SER A 234 23.48 -5.43 13.10
N ASP A 235 23.69 -6.66 13.56
CA ASP A 235 24.18 -6.97 14.91
C ASP A 235 25.71 -6.74 14.93
N PRO A 236 26.24 -5.86 15.79
CA PRO A 236 27.67 -5.57 15.90
C PRO A 236 28.49 -6.73 16.49
#